data_AF-A0AAD1SBM4-F1
#
_entry.id   AF-A0AAD1SBM4-F1
#
_cell.length_a   1.000
_cell.length_b   1.000
_cell.length_c   1.000
_cell.angle_alpha   90.00
_cell.angle_beta   90.00
_cell.angle_gamma   90.00
#
_symmetry.space_group_name_H-M   'P 1'
#
loop_
_entity.id
_entity.type
_entity.pdbx_description
1 polymer ?
#
loop_
_entity_poly.entity_id
_entity_poly.type
_entity_poly.pdbx_seq_one_letter_code
_entity_poly.pdbx_strand_id
1 'polypeptide(L)'
;MTASPTEVNSLDVHIYKNQSELAYTLYTKATDRNTILKADSFHPKPLKESLPLSQFMRVVRNNYDPVNTPKQIKEMWTKFRDNSYKDSTLQQVTVITDPICQPVM
;
A
#
# COMPACT_ATOMS: atom_id res chain seq x y z
N MET A 1 0.07 -12.24 -16.80
CA MET A 1 0.16 -10.81 -17.16
C MET A 1 -1.09 -10.51 -17.95
N THR A 2 -1.99 -9.70 -17.40
CA THR A 2 -3.22 -9.29 -18.09
C THR A 2 -2.94 -7.93 -18.70
N ALA A 3 -3.08 -7.81 -20.01
CA ALA A 3 -2.94 -6.57 -20.75
C ALA A 3 -4.04 -6.51 -21.80
N SER A 4 -4.77 -5.42 -21.81
CA SER A 4 -5.77 -5.08 -22.81
C SER A 4 -5.51 -3.63 -23.29
N PRO A 5 -6.20 -3.15 -24.33
CA PRO A 5 -6.05 -1.76 -24.77
C PRO A 5 -6.43 -0.71 -23.71
N THR A 6 -7.16 -1.10 -22.65
CA THR A 6 -7.70 -0.18 -21.64
C THR A 6 -7.17 -0.43 -20.23
N GLU A 7 -6.44 -1.53 -20.00
CA GLU A 7 -5.91 -1.86 -18.68
C GLU A 7 -4.66 -2.74 -18.76
N VAL A 8 -3.77 -2.59 -17.77
CA VAL A 8 -2.59 -3.43 -17.63
C VAL A 8 -2.20 -3.58 -16.15
N ASN A 9 -1.81 -4.79 -15.78
CA ASN A 9 -1.19 -5.07 -14.49
C ASN A 9 0.33 -4.92 -14.60
N SER A 10 0.92 -4.03 -13.80
CA SER A 10 2.37 -3.81 -13.75
C SER A 10 2.84 -3.76 -12.31
N LEU A 11 3.73 -4.69 -11.95
CA LEU A 11 4.26 -4.85 -10.58
C LEU A 11 3.15 -4.87 -9.51
N ASP A 12 3.07 -3.80 -8.71
CA ASP A 12 2.15 -3.57 -7.60
C ASP A 12 1.02 -2.57 -7.96
N VAL A 13 0.82 -2.30 -9.26
CA VAL A 13 -0.17 -1.34 -9.76
C VAL A 13 -1.04 -1.97 -10.86
N HIS A 14 -2.35 -1.73 -10.77
CA HIS A 14 -3.31 -1.93 -11.84
C HIS A 14 -3.61 -0.58 -12.47
N ILE A 15 -3.24 -0.44 -13.73
CA ILE A 15 -3.39 0.81 -14.49
C ILE A 15 -4.58 0.61 -15.43
N TYR A 16 -5.50 1.56 -15.46
CA TYR A 16 -6.71 1.49 -16.28
C TYR A 16 -7.12 2.86 -16.81
N LYS A 17 -7.80 2.87 -17.95
CA LYS A 17 -8.36 4.10 -18.54
C LYS A 17 -9.66 4.46 -17.82
N ASN A 18 -9.71 5.61 -17.16
CA ASN A 18 -10.92 6.19 -16.59
C ASN A 18 -11.39 7.35 -17.47
N GLN A 19 -12.40 7.13 -18.30
CA GLN A 19 -12.86 8.10 -19.30
C GLN A 19 -11.71 8.56 -20.22
N SER A 20 -11.23 9.79 -20.08
CA SER A 20 -10.12 10.37 -20.85
C SER A 20 -8.80 10.41 -20.06
N GLU A 21 -8.79 9.88 -18.84
CA GLU A 21 -7.66 9.95 -17.92
C GLU A 21 -7.04 8.57 -17.66
N LEU A 22 -5.77 8.58 -17.26
CA LEU A 22 -5.07 7.40 -16.80
C LEU A 22 -5.23 7.29 -15.29
N ALA A 23 -5.93 6.26 -14.83
CA ALA A 23 -6.12 5.96 -13.43
C ALA A 23 -5.32 4.72 -13.02
N TYR A 24 -5.07 4.59 -11.72
CA TYR A 24 -4.29 3.48 -11.19
C TYR A 24 -4.67 3.16 -9.75
N THR A 25 -4.53 1.90 -9.36
CA THR A 25 -4.72 1.45 -7.97
C THR A 25 -3.75 0.33 -7.64
N LEU A 26 -3.60 0.03 -6.35
CA LEU A 26 -2.82 -1.11 -5.88
C LEU A 26 -3.30 -2.42 -6.50
N TYR A 27 -2.34 -3.23 -6.93
CA TYR A 27 -2.58 -4.56 -7.45
C TYR A 27 -1.77 -5.59 -6.69
N THR A 28 -2.44 -6.66 -6.27
CA THR A 28 -1.79 -7.86 -5.73
C THR A 28 -1.95 -8.98 -6.74
N LYS A 29 -0.83 -9.57 -7.18
CA LYS A 29 -0.86 -10.72 -8.08
C LYS A 29 -1.53 -11.90 -7.39
N ALA A 30 -2.30 -12.70 -8.13
CA ALA A 30 -2.98 -13.88 -7.58
C ALA A 30 -2.01 -14.90 -6.93
N THR A 31 -0.76 -14.93 -7.38
CA THR A 31 0.29 -15.80 -6.84
C THR A 31 1.06 -15.18 -5.66
N ASP A 32 0.89 -13.89 -5.41
CA ASP A 32 1.59 -13.18 -4.35
C ASP A 32 0.83 -13.37 -3.04
N ARG A 33 1.49 -13.99 -2.06
CA ARG A 33 0.91 -14.15 -0.72
C ARG A 33 0.88 -12.84 0.07
N ASN A 34 1.51 -11.78 -0.45
CA ASN A 34 1.61 -10.44 0.15
C ASN A 34 1.88 -10.51 1.65
N THR A 35 2.82 -11.39 2.03
CA THR A 35 3.15 -11.67 3.43
C THR A 35 4.03 -10.55 3.95
N ILE A 36 3.46 -9.75 4.84
CA ILE A 36 4.24 -8.84 5.68
C ILE A 36 5.18 -9.67 6.55
N LEU A 37 6.41 -9.19 6.69
CA LEU A 37 7.39 -9.81 7.56
C LEU A 37 6.92 -9.75 9.02
N LYS A 38 7.01 -10.82 9.80
CA LYS A 38 6.63 -10.76 11.22
C LYS A 38 7.57 -9.86 12.03
N ALA A 39 7.04 -9.11 12.99
CA ALA A 39 7.83 -8.22 13.84
C ALA A 39 8.87 -8.97 14.72
N ASP A 40 8.57 -10.20 15.10
CA ASP A 40 9.41 -11.08 15.93
C ASP A 40 10.36 -11.98 15.12
N SER A 41 10.30 -11.90 13.79
CA SER A 41 11.17 -12.69 12.91
C SER A 41 12.66 -12.33 13.05
N PHE A 42 13.54 -13.27 12.68
CA PHE A 42 15.00 -13.14 12.75
C PHE A 42 15.57 -12.30 11.59
N HIS A 43 15.08 -11.07 11.49
CA HIS A 43 15.51 -10.08 10.52
C HIS A 43 16.08 -8.84 11.22
N PRO A 44 16.95 -8.07 10.54
CA PRO A 44 17.52 -6.85 11.11
C PRO A 44 16.45 -5.89 11.61
N LYS A 45 16.66 -5.34 12.81
CA LYS A 45 15.75 -4.36 13.43
C LYS A 45 15.44 -3.15 12.51
N PRO A 46 16.43 -2.53 11.84
CA PRO A 46 16.15 -1.38 10.96
C PRO A 46 15.16 -1.71 9.83
N LEU A 47 15.27 -2.90 9.24
CA LEU A 47 14.34 -3.35 8.20
C LEU A 47 12.90 -3.44 8.73
N LYS A 48 12.74 -4.04 9.91
CA LYS A 48 11.41 -4.21 10.52
C LYS A 48 10.80 -2.85 10.87
N GLU A 49 11.60 -1.90 11.35
CA GLU A 49 11.13 -0.55 11.70
C GLU A 49 10.78 0.30 10.47
N SER A 50 11.53 0.16 9.37
CA SER A 50 11.27 0.92 8.14
C SER A 50 10.18 0.30 7.25
N LEU A 51 9.85 -0.97 7.44
CA LEU A 51 8.90 -1.70 6.61
C LEU A 51 7.49 -1.09 6.63
N PRO A 52 6.88 -0.80 7.81
CA PRO A 52 5.60 -0.09 7.88
C PRO A 52 5.60 1.17 7.01
N LEU A 53 6.51 2.11 7.26
CA LEU A 53 6.58 3.37 6.51
C LEU A 53 6.66 3.13 4.99
N SER A 54 7.56 2.24 4.57
CA SER A 54 7.76 1.93 3.15
C SER A 54 6.49 1.38 2.49
N GLN A 55 5.74 0.53 3.20
CA GLN A 55 4.51 -0.08 2.69
C GLN A 55 3.33 0.88 2.70
N PHE A 56 3.16 1.71 3.72
CA PHE A 56 2.12 2.74 3.73
C PHE A 56 2.37 3.80 2.64
N MET A 57 3.63 4.22 2.44
CA MET A 57 3.98 5.15 1.35
C MET A 57 3.68 4.55 -0.04
N ARG A 58 3.84 3.23 -0.22
CA ARG A 58 3.41 2.55 -1.45
C ARG A 58 1.91 2.61 -1.64
N VAL A 59 1.12 2.43 -0.58
CA VAL A 59 -0.34 2.55 -0.66
C VAL A 59 -0.75 3.94 -1.10
N VAL A 60 -0.18 4.98 -0.50
CA VAL A 60 -0.52 6.36 -0.89
C VAL A 60 -0.11 6.65 -2.33
N ARG A 61 1.12 6.29 -2.72
CA ARG A 61 1.65 6.59 -4.05
C ARG A 61 0.96 5.81 -5.18
N ASN A 62 0.55 4.57 -4.94
CA ASN A 62 0.01 3.69 -5.97
C ASN A 62 -1.52 3.74 -6.07
N ASN A 63 -2.16 4.80 -5.56
CA ASN A 63 -3.58 5.05 -5.77
C ASN A 63 -3.82 6.40 -6.42
N TYR A 64 -4.62 6.37 -7.48
CA TYR A 64 -5.14 7.55 -8.14
C TYR A 64 -6.38 8.09 -7.40
N ASP A 65 -7.22 7.21 -6.85
CA ASP A 65 -8.50 7.59 -6.24
C ASP A 65 -8.38 7.85 -4.73
N PRO A 66 -8.58 9.09 -4.25
CA PRO A 66 -8.52 9.44 -2.83
C PRO A 66 -9.61 8.76 -1.98
N VAL A 67 -10.66 8.22 -2.59
CA VAL A 67 -11.69 7.45 -1.87
C VAL A 67 -11.22 6.03 -1.54
N ASN A 68 -10.41 5.42 -2.41
CA ASN A 68 -9.90 4.07 -2.22
C ASN A 68 -8.65 4.01 -1.32
N THR A 69 -7.86 5.08 -1.29
CA THR A 69 -6.63 5.16 -0.48
C THR A 69 -6.88 4.87 1.02
N PRO A 70 -7.86 5.49 1.72
CA PRO A 70 -8.12 5.23 3.14
C PRO A 70 -8.50 3.77 3.42
N LYS A 71 -9.25 3.14 2.51
CA LYS A 71 -9.63 1.72 2.64
C LYS A 71 -8.39 0.83 2.59
N GLN A 72 -7.50 1.05 1.63
CA GLN A 72 -6.30 0.24 1.47
C GLN A 72 -5.25 0.53 2.56
N ILE A 73 -5.20 1.75 3.10
CA ILE A 73 -4.42 2.08 4.30
C ILE A 73 -4.92 1.24 5.48
N LYS A 74 -6.24 1.16 5.70
CA LYS A 74 -6.82 0.34 6.75
C LYS A 74 -6.50 -1.15 6.58
N GLU A 75 -6.55 -1.66 5.35
CA GLU A 75 -6.16 -3.05 5.04
C GLU A 75 -4.68 -3.30 5.34
N MET A 76 -3.78 -2.38 4.95
CA MET A 76 -2.35 -2.46 5.26
C MET A 76 -2.11 -2.43 6.77
N TRP A 77 -2.84 -1.56 7.47
CA TRP A 77 -2.80 -1.44 8.92
C TRP A 77 -3.16 -2.76 9.61
N THR A 78 -4.24 -3.41 9.19
CA THR A 78 -4.63 -4.73 9.69
C THR A 78 -3.54 -5.78 9.43
N LYS A 79 -2.95 -5.81 8.23
CA LYS A 79 -1.88 -6.76 7.90
C LYS A 79 -0.65 -6.62 8.82
N PHE A 80 -0.25 -5.40 9.17
CA PHE A 80 0.85 -5.18 10.10
C PHE A 80 0.48 -5.60 11.53
N ARG A 81 -0.74 -5.29 12.00
CA ARG A 81 -1.21 -5.74 13.33
C ARG A 81 -1.20 -7.27 13.42
N ASP A 82 -1.70 -7.96 12.39
CA ASP A 82 -1.73 -9.43 12.32
C ASP A 82 -0.32 -10.06 12.30
N ASN A 83 0.69 -9.28 11.93
CA ASN A 83 2.11 -9.66 11.95
C ASN A 83 2.87 -9.14 13.18
N SER A 84 2.14 -8.85 14.26
CA SER A 84 2.65 -8.51 15.59
C SER A 84 3.39 -7.17 15.69
N TYR A 85 3.15 -6.25 14.76
CA TYR A 85 3.61 -4.87 14.90
C TYR A 85 2.79 -4.13 15.95
N LYS A 86 3.46 -3.30 16.74
CA LYS A 86 2.81 -2.51 17.79
C LYS A 86 2.06 -1.33 17.21
N ASP A 87 0.86 -1.05 17.75
CA ASP A 87 0.03 0.08 17.35
C ASP A 87 0.79 1.42 17.44
N SER A 88 1.70 1.59 18.42
CA SER A 88 2.53 2.79 18.54
C SER A 88 3.47 3.01 17.35
N THR A 89 4.03 1.94 16.77
CA THR A 89 4.85 2.01 15.55
C THR A 89 3.99 2.37 14.34
N LEU A 90 2.76 1.85 14.27
CA LEU A 90 1.85 2.11 13.15
C LEU A 90 1.28 3.53 13.18
N GLN A 91 0.93 4.05 14.36
CA GLN A 91 0.42 5.41 14.54
C GLN A 91 1.41 6.48 14.05
N GLN A 92 2.71 6.30 14.34
CA GLN A 92 3.74 7.22 13.85
C GLN A 92 3.76 7.30 12.32
N VAL A 93 3.53 6.17 11.64
CA VAL A 93 3.50 6.11 10.18
C VAL A 93 2.23 6.75 9.63
N THR A 94 1.07 6.51 10.24
CA THR A 94 -0.21 7.12 9.82
C THR A 94 -0.14 8.64 9.84
N VAL A 95 0.45 9.23 10.88
CA VAL A 95 0.65 10.70 10.97
C VAL A 95 1.50 11.25 9.82
N ILE A 96 2.48 10.49 9.33
CA ILE A 96 3.33 10.89 8.20
C ILE A 96 2.55 10.79 6.87
N THR A 97 1.68 9.79 6.74
CA THR A 97 0.97 9.52 5.48
C THR A 97 -0.35 10.27 5.32
N ASP A 98 -1.00 10.67 6.41
CA ASP A 98 -2.29 11.38 6.39
C ASP A 98 -2.25 12.70 5.59
N PRO A 99 -1.22 13.56 5.72
CA PRO A 99 -1.13 14.79 4.92
C PRO A 99 -0.98 14.53 3.42
N ILE A 100 -0.42 13.37 3.04
CA ILE A 100 -0.18 12.97 1.65
C ILE A 100 -1.46 12.41 1.00
N CYS A 101 -2.43 11.97 1.81
CA CYS A 101 -3.72 11.46 1.34
C CYS A 101 -4.72 12.57 0.96
N GLN A 102 -4.33 13.85 1.09
CA GLN A 102 -5.19 14.94 0.65
C GLN A 102 -5.12 15.08 -0.87
N PRO A 103 -6.26 15.27 -1.56
CA PRO A 103 -6.26 15.50 -2.98
C PRO A 103 -5.41 16.74 -3.28
N VAL A 104 -4.44 16.59 -4.20
CA VAL A 104 -3.74 17.73 -4.78
C VAL A 104 -4.79 18.52 -5.55
N MET A 105 -5.12 19.73 -5.08
CA MET A 105 -6.01 20.68 -5.77
C MET A 105 -5.47 21.04 -7.16
#